data_AF-A0A7C1K8M9-F1
#
_entry.id   AF-A0A7C1K8M9-F1
#
_cell.length_a   1.000
_cell.length_b   1.000
_cell.length_c   1.000
_cell.angle_alpha   90.00
_cell.angle_beta   90.00
_cell.angle_gamma   90.00
#
_symmetry.space_group_name_H-M   'P 1'
#
loop_
_entity.id
_entity.type
_entity.pdbx_description
1 polymer ?
#
loop_
_entity_poly.entity_id
_entity_poly.type
_entity_poly.pdbx_seq_one_letter_code
_entity_poly.pdbx_strand_id
1 'polypeptide(L)'
;MQEEAAGFLSFLFAATVIMGVGVAYIMWSLARANRVTQMSVAKGEAKRETEWINRLRSVALTEPLAEKTRPGSFAELVGQEEGLRNLRAALCGPHPQHVLIYGPPGVGKTAAARLVLEEAKQNPLSPFKENAGFVEVDATILRFDERGFADPLIGSVHDPIYQGAGRMGM
;
A
#
# COMPACT_ATOMS: atom_id res chain seq x y z
N MET A 1 -28.38 -64.76 26.41
CA MET A 1 -29.02 -63.79 25.49
C MET A 1 -28.46 -62.36 25.62
N GLN A 2 -28.18 -61.84 26.82
CA GLN A 2 -27.55 -60.51 26.98
C GLN A 2 -26.07 -60.44 26.54
N GLU A 3 -25.26 -61.48 26.78
CA GLU A 3 -23.85 -61.50 26.34
C GLU A 3 -23.67 -61.56 24.82
N GLU A 4 -24.51 -62.34 24.11
CA GLU A 4 -24.47 -62.40 22.64
C GLU A 4 -24.86 -61.07 21.99
N ALA A 5 -25.83 -60.36 22.58
CA ALA A 5 -26.22 -59.02 22.14
C ALA A 5 -25.10 -57.99 22.33
N ALA A 6 -24.34 -58.09 23.44
CA ALA A 6 -23.19 -57.22 23.71
C ALA A 6 -22.00 -57.49 22.75
N GLY A 7 -21.75 -58.77 22.43
CA GLY A 7 -20.77 -59.17 21.43
C GLY A 7 -21.12 -58.65 20.02
N PHE A 8 -22.39 -58.73 19.63
CA PHE A 8 -22.86 -58.22 18.35
C PHE A 8 -22.77 -56.68 18.27
N LEU A 9 -23.14 -55.96 19.33
CA LEU A 9 -23.03 -54.50 19.39
C LEU A 9 -21.58 -54.02 19.29
N SER A 10 -20.65 -54.69 19.98
CA SER A 10 -19.22 -54.35 19.92
C SER A 10 -18.61 -54.62 18.55
N PHE A 11 -19.03 -55.69 17.86
CA PHE A 11 -18.65 -55.96 16.48
C PHE A 11 -19.15 -54.88 15.50
N LEU A 12 -20.42 -54.45 15.62
CA LEU A 12 -20.96 -53.36 14.81
C LEU A 12 -20.22 -52.05 15.04
N PHE A 13 -19.90 -51.72 16.30
CA PHE A 13 -19.12 -50.53 16.63
C PHE A 13 -17.72 -50.59 15.99
N ALA A 14 -17.01 -51.71 16.11
CA ALA A 14 -15.71 -51.89 15.47
C ALA A 14 -15.78 -51.72 13.94
N ALA A 15 -16.81 -52.28 13.29
CA ALA A 15 -17.01 -52.13 11.84
C ALA A 15 -17.24 -50.66 11.43
N THR A 16 -18.04 -49.90 12.20
CA THR A 16 -18.26 -48.47 11.92
C THR A 16 -17.01 -47.61 12.10
N VAL A 17 -16.17 -47.92 13.09
CA VAL A 17 -14.90 -47.22 13.32
C VAL A 17 -13.93 -47.48 12.15
N ILE A 18 -13.82 -48.74 11.70
CA ILE A 18 -12.97 -49.11 10.56
C ILE A 18 -13.44 -48.41 9.28
N MET A 19 -14.75 -48.39 9.02
CA MET A 19 -15.32 -47.69 7.87
C MET A 19 -15.06 -46.17 7.95
N GLY A 20 -15.24 -45.56 9.12
CA GLY A 20 -14.96 -44.15 9.36
C GLY A 20 -13.50 -43.77 9.10
N VAL A 21 -12.56 -44.60 9.54
CA VAL A 21 -11.12 -44.42 9.26
C VAL A 21 -10.82 -44.56 7.77
N GLY A 22 -11.45 -45.53 7.09
CA GLY A 22 -11.31 -45.71 5.64
C GLY A 22 -11.81 -44.48 4.85
N VAL A 23 -12.99 -43.97 5.19
CA VAL A 23 -13.55 -42.75 4.57
C VAL A 23 -12.69 -41.53 4.86
N ALA A 24 -12.21 -41.36 6.10
CA ALA A 24 -11.30 -40.28 6.47
C ALA A 24 -9.98 -40.35 5.69
N TYR A 25 -9.43 -41.54 5.50
CA TYR A 25 -8.22 -41.76 4.70
C TYR A 25 -8.44 -41.41 3.23
N ILE A 26 -9.55 -41.85 2.63
CA ILE A 26 -9.91 -41.54 1.24
C ILE A 26 -10.13 -40.03 1.08
N MET A 27 -10.87 -39.39 1.99
CA MET A 27 -11.08 -37.95 2.00
C MET A 27 -9.75 -37.18 2.12
N TRP A 28 -8.85 -37.63 2.99
CA TRP A 28 -7.53 -37.03 3.15
C TRP A 28 -6.65 -37.21 1.89
N SER A 29 -6.76 -38.34 1.21
CA SER A 29 -6.08 -38.60 -0.07
C SER A 29 -6.59 -37.67 -1.18
N LEU A 30 -7.91 -37.58 -1.34
CA LEU A 30 -8.55 -36.70 -2.34
C LEU A 30 -8.27 -35.21 -2.06
N ALA A 31 -8.28 -34.81 -0.79
CA ALA A 31 -7.94 -33.44 -0.39
C ALA A 31 -6.47 -33.08 -0.70
N ARG A 32 -5.54 -34.04 -0.60
CA ARG A 32 -4.14 -33.83 -1.01
C ARG A 32 -3.99 -33.74 -2.52
N ALA A 33 -4.70 -34.56 -3.29
CA ALA A 33 -4.69 -34.48 -4.75
C ALA A 33 -5.22 -33.13 -5.27
N ASN A 34 -6.34 -32.63 -4.71
CA ASN A 34 -6.91 -31.35 -5.13
C ASN A 34 -6.09 -30.12 -4.72
N ARG A 35 -5.36 -30.16 -3.58
CA ARG A 35 -4.52 -29.03 -3.13
C ARG A 35 -3.38 -28.72 -4.13
N VAL A 36 -2.78 -29.74 -4.73
CA VAL A 36 -1.68 -29.54 -5.70
C VAL A 36 -2.17 -28.83 -6.96
N THR A 37 -3.34 -29.19 -7.48
CA THR A 37 -3.92 -28.55 -8.67
C THR A 37 -4.36 -27.11 -8.41
N GLN A 38 -5.05 -26.86 -7.28
CA GLN A 38 -5.51 -25.51 -6.90
C GLN A 38 -4.34 -24.54 -6.68
N MET A 39 -3.25 -25.00 -6.05
CA MET A 39 -2.05 -24.18 -5.85
C MET A 39 -1.33 -23.85 -7.16
N SER A 40 -1.34 -24.75 -8.15
CA SER A 40 -0.75 -24.50 -9.47
C SER A 40 -1.55 -23.50 -10.29
N VAL A 41 -2.89 -23.55 -10.23
CA VAL A 41 -3.78 -22.58 -10.89
C VAL A 41 -3.65 -21.20 -10.25
N ALA A 42 -3.74 -21.11 -8.91
CA ALA A 42 -3.58 -19.85 -8.19
C ALA A 42 -2.20 -19.19 -8.42
N LYS A 43 -1.13 -19.99 -8.48
CA LYS A 43 0.21 -19.48 -8.85
C LYS A 43 0.26 -18.96 -10.29
N GLY A 44 -0.44 -19.61 -11.22
CA GLY A 44 -0.53 -19.18 -12.61
C GLY A 44 -1.27 -17.85 -12.76
N GLU A 45 -2.37 -17.68 -12.04
CA GLU A 45 -3.17 -16.43 -12.03
C GLU A 45 -2.39 -15.27 -11.42
N ALA A 46 -1.76 -15.46 -10.25
CA ALA A 46 -0.92 -14.44 -9.61
C ALA A 46 0.26 -14.01 -10.51
N LYS A 47 0.85 -14.96 -11.24
CA LYS A 47 1.92 -14.66 -12.20
C LYS A 47 1.40 -13.80 -13.36
N ARG A 48 0.24 -14.15 -13.93
CA ARG A 48 -0.40 -13.38 -15.01
C ARG A 48 -0.75 -11.96 -14.57
N GLU A 49 -1.27 -11.81 -13.36
CA GLU A 49 -1.57 -10.50 -12.78
C GLU A 49 -0.30 -9.66 -12.60
N THR A 50 0.77 -10.27 -12.10
CA THR A 50 2.07 -9.61 -11.95
C THR A 50 2.66 -9.21 -13.31
N GLU A 51 2.58 -10.09 -14.31
CA GLU A 51 3.02 -9.82 -15.68
C GLU A 51 2.20 -8.68 -16.32
N TRP A 52 0.89 -8.64 -16.07
CA TRP A 52 -0.01 -7.56 -16.50
C TRP A 52 0.37 -6.22 -15.85
N ILE A 53 0.55 -6.18 -14.52
CA ILE A 53 0.98 -4.98 -13.80
C ILE A 53 2.33 -4.49 -14.32
N ASN A 54 3.28 -5.40 -14.55
CA ASN A 54 4.58 -5.06 -15.12
C ASN A 54 4.46 -4.51 -16.54
N ARG A 55 3.56 -5.05 -17.36
CA ARG A 55 3.25 -4.51 -18.69
C ARG A 55 2.66 -3.11 -18.60
N LEU A 56 1.70 -2.85 -17.70
CA LEU A 56 1.17 -1.51 -17.49
C LEU A 56 2.26 -0.53 -17.04
N ARG A 57 3.18 -0.95 -16.16
CA ARG A 57 4.34 -0.15 -15.74
C ARG A 57 5.35 0.10 -16.84
N SER A 58 5.40 -0.75 -17.88
CA SER A 58 6.30 -0.58 -19.02
C SER A 58 5.87 0.53 -19.98
N VAL A 59 4.61 0.98 -19.89
CA VAL A 59 4.10 2.12 -20.67
C VAL A 59 4.49 3.40 -19.92
N ALA A 60 5.62 3.99 -20.31
CA ALA A 60 6.08 5.27 -19.80
C ALA A 60 5.95 6.35 -20.90
N LEU A 61 5.42 7.51 -20.54
CA LEU A 61 5.50 8.69 -21.37
C LEU A 61 6.93 9.25 -21.34
N THR A 62 7.31 9.98 -22.39
CA THR A 62 8.60 10.69 -22.40
C THR A 62 8.65 11.69 -21.25
N GLU A 63 9.73 11.64 -20.49
CA GLU A 63 9.95 12.57 -19.38
C GLU A 63 10.02 14.02 -19.90
N PRO A 64 9.21 14.93 -19.34
CA PRO A 64 9.17 16.32 -19.79
C PRO A 64 10.49 17.03 -19.49
N LEU A 65 10.85 18.02 -20.31
CA LEU A 65 12.09 18.78 -20.15
C LEU A 65 12.19 19.43 -18.77
N ALA A 66 11.08 19.91 -18.22
CA ALA A 66 11.02 20.51 -16.89
C ALA A 66 11.48 19.55 -15.77
N GLU A 67 11.27 18.23 -15.93
CA GLU A 67 11.76 17.24 -14.98
C GLU A 67 13.24 16.94 -15.22
N LYS A 68 13.67 16.82 -16.49
CA LYS A 68 15.08 16.64 -16.84
C LYS A 68 15.99 17.75 -16.37
N THR A 69 15.49 18.99 -16.33
CA THR A 69 16.24 20.16 -15.88
C THR A 69 16.01 20.50 -14.40
N ARG A 70 15.29 19.65 -13.66
CA ARG A 70 15.02 19.90 -12.25
C ARG A 70 16.33 19.80 -11.44
N PRO A 71 16.60 20.74 -10.51
CA PRO A 71 17.83 20.75 -9.72
C PRO A 71 18.13 19.42 -9.01
N GLY A 72 19.32 18.87 -9.26
CA GLY A 72 19.80 17.62 -8.64
C GLY A 72 20.62 17.84 -7.38
N SER A 73 21.08 19.08 -7.16
CA SER A 73 21.89 19.48 -6.01
C SER A 73 21.45 20.83 -5.45
N PHE A 74 21.78 21.09 -4.18
CA PHE A 74 21.51 22.39 -3.56
C PHE A 74 22.26 23.56 -4.22
N ALA A 75 23.40 23.30 -4.87
CA ALA A 75 24.18 24.33 -5.55
C ALA A 75 23.44 24.93 -6.77
N GLU A 76 22.47 24.21 -7.31
CA GLU A 76 21.63 24.64 -8.42
C GLU A 76 20.43 25.49 -7.95
N LEU A 77 20.15 25.55 -6.64
CA LEU A 77 19.15 26.45 -6.05
C LEU A 77 19.81 27.76 -5.62
N VAL A 78 19.59 28.81 -6.40
CA VAL A 78 20.15 30.14 -6.16
C VAL A 78 19.13 31.04 -5.44
N GLY A 79 19.56 31.74 -4.37
CA GLY A 79 18.78 32.80 -3.73
C GLY A 79 17.67 32.32 -2.79
N GLN A 80 17.73 31.07 -2.33
CA GLN A 80 16.75 30.47 -1.40
C GLN A 80 17.43 29.96 -0.11
N GLU A 81 18.58 30.53 0.27
CA GLU A 81 19.44 30.01 1.33
C GLU A 81 18.73 30.02 2.70
N GLU A 82 17.94 31.06 2.99
CA GLU A 82 17.19 31.14 4.25
C GLU A 82 16.03 30.14 4.30
N GLY A 83 15.27 30.02 3.21
CA GLY A 83 14.18 29.04 3.10
C GLY A 83 14.70 27.61 3.24
N LEU A 84 15.85 27.30 2.62
CA LEU A 84 16.51 26.00 2.74
C LEU A 84 17.00 25.71 4.17
N ARG A 85 17.58 26.69 4.85
CA ARG A 85 17.99 26.55 6.26
C ARG A 85 16.80 26.20 7.15
N ASN A 86 15.68 26.91 7.00
CA ASN A 86 14.47 26.67 7.77
C ASN A 86 13.85 25.30 7.45
N LEU A 87 13.82 24.92 6.18
CA LEU A 87 13.28 23.64 5.74
C LEU A 87 14.10 22.45 6.27
N ARG A 88 15.44 22.56 6.27
CA ARG A 88 16.33 21.57 6.90
C ARG A 88 16.07 21.44 8.40
N ALA A 89 15.95 22.57 9.10
CA ALA A 89 15.67 22.55 10.54
C ALA A 89 14.33 21.87 10.85
N ALA A 90 13.32 22.04 9.99
CA ALA A 90 11.99 21.45 10.16
C ALA A 90 11.94 19.95 9.83
N LEU A 91 12.70 19.48 8.84
CA LEU A 91 12.57 18.11 8.31
C LEU A 91 13.69 17.15 8.74
N CYS A 92 14.91 17.63 8.99
CA CYS A 92 16.06 16.78 9.30
C CYS A 92 16.17 16.43 10.80
N GLY A 93 15.19 16.79 11.63
CA GLY A 93 15.15 16.45 13.05
C GLY A 93 14.54 15.07 13.34
N PRO A 94 14.58 14.60 14.60
CA PRO A 94 13.92 13.35 15.02
C PRO A 94 12.40 13.40 14.92
N HIS A 95 11.83 14.59 14.89
CA HIS A 95 10.40 14.83 14.75
C HIS A 95 10.14 15.82 13.59
N PRO A 96 10.10 15.34 12.34
CA PRO A 96 9.84 16.19 11.18
C PRO A 96 8.48 16.88 11.31
N GLN A 97 8.45 18.19 11.02
CA GLN A 97 7.22 18.99 11.09
C GLN A 97 6.47 18.99 9.75
N HIS A 98 5.16 19.23 9.81
CA HIS A 98 4.39 19.57 8.61
C HIS A 98 4.76 20.97 8.13
N VAL A 99 5.18 21.10 6.87
CA VAL A 99 5.67 22.36 6.30
C VAL A 99 4.82 22.78 5.11
N LEU A 100 4.42 24.05 5.08
CA LEU A 100 3.81 24.70 3.91
C LEU A 100 4.84 25.55 3.18
N ILE A 101 5.14 25.21 1.92
CA ILE A 101 6.04 25.98 1.07
C ILE A 101 5.21 26.76 0.05
N TYR A 102 5.20 28.08 0.15
CA TYR A 102 4.45 28.97 -0.74
C TYR A 102 5.38 29.92 -1.48
N GLY A 103 4.91 30.48 -2.60
CA GLY A 103 5.68 31.44 -3.40
C GLY A 103 5.32 31.38 -4.89
N PRO A 104 5.91 32.26 -5.72
CA PRO A 104 5.62 32.34 -7.15
C PRO A 104 5.88 31.01 -7.90
N PRO A 105 5.21 30.76 -9.04
CA PRO A 105 5.49 29.56 -9.84
C PRO A 105 6.94 29.57 -10.35
N GLY A 106 7.56 28.38 -10.46
CA GLY A 106 8.91 28.24 -11.03
C GLY A 106 10.09 28.57 -10.11
N VAL A 107 9.88 29.02 -8.86
CA VAL A 107 10.98 29.38 -7.93
C VAL A 107 11.69 28.18 -7.26
N GLY A 108 11.37 26.95 -7.66
CA GLY A 108 12.04 25.75 -7.14
C GLY A 108 11.48 25.18 -5.82
N LYS A 109 10.26 25.53 -5.41
CA LYS A 109 9.63 25.02 -4.16
C LYS A 109 9.63 23.49 -4.06
N THR A 110 9.15 22.82 -5.09
CA THR A 110 9.08 21.34 -5.14
C THR A 110 10.48 20.73 -5.21
N ALA A 111 11.41 21.37 -5.91
CA ALA A 111 12.80 20.93 -5.97
C ALA A 111 13.49 21.05 -4.59
N ALA A 112 13.27 22.16 -3.87
CA ALA A 112 13.78 22.37 -2.52
C ALA A 112 13.26 21.30 -1.54
N ALA A 113 11.96 21.01 -1.57
CA ALA A 113 11.36 19.95 -0.75
C ALA A 113 12.01 18.59 -1.00
N ARG A 114 12.24 18.25 -2.27
CA ARG A 114 12.85 16.99 -2.67
C ARG A 114 14.30 16.88 -2.22
N LEU A 115 15.11 17.91 -2.44
CA LEU A 115 16.52 17.91 -2.04
C LEU A 115 16.68 17.83 -0.52
N VAL A 116 15.82 18.53 0.25
CA VAL A 116 15.85 18.41 1.72
C VAL A 116 15.44 17.03 2.18
N LEU A 117 14.51 16.33 1.51
CA LEU A 117 14.24 14.93 1.83
C LEU A 117 15.49 14.06 1.60
N GLU A 118 16.19 14.24 0.48
CA GLU A 118 17.43 13.47 0.21
C GLU A 118 18.51 13.72 1.27
N GLU A 119 18.63 14.95 1.77
CA GLU A 119 19.53 15.27 2.89
C GLU A 119 19.02 14.67 4.22
N ALA A 120 17.71 14.71 4.46
CA ALA A 120 17.10 14.15 5.67
C ALA A 120 17.27 12.62 5.75
N LYS A 121 17.31 11.91 4.62
CA LYS A 121 17.62 10.47 4.56
C LYS A 121 19.04 10.14 4.99
N GLN A 122 19.98 11.07 4.80
CA GLN A 122 21.38 10.90 5.20
C GLN A 122 21.61 11.20 6.69
N ASN A 123 20.64 11.82 7.36
CA ASN A 123 20.75 12.16 8.77
C ASN A 123 20.27 10.98 9.65
N PRO A 124 21.15 10.36 10.48
CA PRO A 124 20.76 9.26 11.36
C PRO A 124 19.69 9.60 12.40
N LEU A 125 19.53 10.89 12.72
CA LEU A 125 18.50 11.36 13.66
C LEU A 125 17.13 11.49 13.02
N SER A 126 17.04 11.58 11.70
CA SER A 126 15.79 11.72 10.98
C SER A 126 15.08 10.36 10.86
N PRO A 127 13.73 10.32 10.89
CA PRO A 127 12.97 9.09 10.71
C PRO A 127 12.89 8.63 9.24
N PHE A 128 13.37 9.43 8.28
CA PHE A 128 13.35 9.08 6.86
C PHE A 128 14.43 8.04 6.54
N LYS A 129 14.00 6.86 6.09
CA LYS A 129 14.89 5.80 5.63
C LYS A 129 15.47 6.10 4.25
N GLU A 130 16.58 5.46 3.88
CA GLU A 130 17.19 5.58 2.54
C GLU A 130 16.19 5.30 1.40
N ASN A 131 15.25 4.37 1.63
CA ASN A 131 14.21 4.00 0.68
C ASN A 131 12.92 4.84 0.78
N ALA A 132 12.92 5.93 1.56
CA ALA A 132 11.75 6.81 1.66
C ALA A 132 11.44 7.44 0.28
N GLY A 133 10.20 7.29 -0.16
CA GLY A 133 9.76 7.86 -1.43
C GLY A 133 9.45 9.36 -1.33
N PHE A 134 9.75 10.12 -2.37
CA PHE A 134 9.18 11.45 -2.58
C PHE A 134 7.92 11.32 -3.43
N VAL A 135 6.74 11.59 -2.85
CA VAL A 135 5.46 11.44 -3.54
C VAL A 135 4.93 12.83 -3.91
N GLU A 136 4.83 13.11 -5.21
CA GLU A 136 4.18 14.31 -5.75
C GLU A 136 2.75 13.98 -6.14
N VAL A 137 1.80 14.77 -5.64
CA VAL A 137 0.38 14.65 -5.98
C VAL A 137 -0.07 15.97 -6.58
N ASP A 138 -0.67 15.91 -7.76
CA ASP A 138 -1.30 17.08 -8.38
C ASP A 138 -2.64 17.36 -7.67
N ALA A 139 -2.78 18.58 -7.17
CA ALA A 139 -4.00 19.04 -6.51
C ALA A 139 -5.23 19.02 -7.44
N THR A 140 -5.05 19.01 -8.75
CA THR A 140 -6.15 18.85 -9.72
C THR A 140 -6.73 17.43 -9.70
N ILE A 141 -5.93 16.42 -9.39
CA ILE A 141 -6.36 15.02 -9.21
C ILE A 141 -7.09 14.84 -7.87
N LEU A 142 -6.75 15.68 -6.87
CA LEU A 142 -7.44 15.73 -5.57
C LEU A 142 -8.81 16.42 -5.61
N ARG A 143 -9.30 16.84 -6.79
CA ARG A 143 -10.61 17.47 -6.91
C ARG A 143 -11.71 16.51 -6.45
N PHE A 144 -12.60 17.08 -5.63
CA PHE A 144 -13.86 16.54 -5.12
C PHE A 144 -14.50 15.49 -6.06
N ASP A 145 -14.29 14.21 -5.75
CA ASP A 145 -15.15 13.15 -6.25
C ASP A 145 -16.38 13.10 -5.33
N GLU A 146 -17.53 13.57 -5.82
CA GLU A 146 -18.82 13.49 -5.11
C GLU A 146 -19.19 12.04 -4.72
N ARG A 147 -18.56 11.03 -5.33
CA ARG A 147 -18.81 9.61 -5.08
C ARG A 147 -17.75 8.96 -4.20
N GLY A 148 -16.68 9.68 -3.84
CA GLY A 148 -15.57 9.21 -3.00
C GLY A 148 -15.72 9.68 -1.56
N PHE A 149 -16.64 9.09 -0.80
CA PHE A 149 -16.79 9.39 0.64
C PHE A 149 -15.57 8.97 1.48
N ALA A 150 -14.69 8.12 0.92
CA ALA A 150 -13.40 7.81 1.48
C ALA A 150 -12.46 7.39 0.35
N ASP A 151 -11.50 8.25 0.00
CA ASP A 151 -10.31 7.80 -0.74
C ASP A 151 -9.27 7.32 0.29
N PRO A 152 -9.04 6.00 0.43
CA PRO A 152 -8.10 5.46 1.39
C PRO A 152 -6.63 5.72 1.02
N LEU A 153 -6.32 6.22 -0.19
CA LEU A 153 -4.95 6.47 -0.63
C LEU A 153 -4.40 7.80 -0.11
N ILE A 154 -5.24 8.83 -0.01
CA ILE A 154 -4.84 10.18 0.44
C ILE A 154 -5.56 10.61 1.71
N GLY A 155 -6.62 9.88 2.12
CA GLY A 155 -7.31 10.14 3.37
C GLY A 155 -8.06 11.47 3.33
N SER A 156 -8.86 11.70 2.27
CA SER A 156 -9.92 12.71 2.33
C SER A 156 -11.01 12.22 3.28
N VAL A 157 -10.74 12.28 4.59
CA VAL A 157 -11.81 12.22 5.58
C VAL A 157 -12.55 13.55 5.44
N HIS A 158 -13.73 13.49 4.85
CA HIS A 158 -14.68 14.60 4.87
C HIS A 158 -15.09 14.80 6.33
N ASP A 159 -14.42 15.70 7.03
CA ASP A 159 -14.76 16.01 8.42
C ASP A 159 -16.14 16.72 8.41
N PRO A 160 -17.20 16.13 9.02
CA PRO A 160 -18.58 16.62 8.89
C PRO A 160 -18.76 18.08 9.34
N ILE A 161 -17.85 18.59 10.16
CA ILE A 161 -17.84 19.98 10.63
C ILE A 161 -17.50 21.01 9.54
N TYR A 162 -16.87 20.63 8.42
CA TYR A 162 -16.52 21.57 7.33
C TYR A 162 -17.49 21.56 6.14
N GLN A 163 -18.50 20.68 6.13
CA GLN A 163 -19.45 20.63 5.00
C GLN A 163 -20.45 21.80 5.01
N GLY A 164 -20.61 22.49 6.14
CA GLY A 164 -21.76 23.36 6.36
C GLY A 164 -23.07 22.56 6.25
N ALA A 165 -24.16 23.06 6.84
CA ALA A 165 -25.46 22.55 6.45
C ALA A 165 -25.67 23.00 4.98
N GLY A 166 -25.35 22.13 4.02
CA GLY A 166 -25.78 22.30 2.63
C GLY A 166 -27.31 22.40 2.55
N ARG A 167 -27.88 22.42 1.34
CA ARG A 167 -29.34 22.56 1.12
C ARG A 167 -30.23 21.46 1.75
N MET A 168 -29.66 20.57 2.54
CA MET A 168 -30.33 19.54 3.36
C MET A 168 -30.42 19.93 4.85
N GLY A 169 -30.24 21.22 5.18
CA GLY A 169 -30.56 21.83 6.47
C GLY A 169 -32.02 22.29 6.59
N MET A 170 -32.96 21.46 6.10
CA MET A 170 -34.38 21.44 6.47
C MET A 170 -34.83 20.00 6.64
#